data_AF-A0A7A0MR19-F1
#
_entry.id   AF-A0A7A0MR19-F1
#
_cell.length_a   1.000
_cell.length_b   1.000
_cell.length_c   1.000
_cell.angle_alpha   90.00
_cell.angle_beta   90.00
_cell.angle_gamma   90.00
#
_symmetry.space_group_name_H-M   'P 1'
#
loop_
_entity.id
_entity.type
_entity.pdbx_description
1 polymer ?
#
loop_
_entity_poly.entity_id
_entity_poly.type
_entity_poly.pdbx_seq_one_letter_code
_entity_poly.pdbx_strand_id
1 'polypeptide(L)' 'MRKVPFTEHQIIAVIKSLEYGQTVKDVCREAGLS' A
#
# COMPACT_ATOMS: atom_id res chain seq x y z
N MET A 1 16.67 -4.76 9.78
CA MET A 1 15.45 -4.55 8.97
C MET A 1 15.53 -3.20 8.29
N ARG A 2 15.66 -3.13 6.95
CA ARG A 2 15.60 -1.86 6.23
C ARG A 2 14.13 -1.54 5.97
N LYS A 3 13.56 -0.57 6.70
CA LYS A 3 12.29 0.04 6.31
C LYS A 3 12.60 0.99 5.16
N VAL A 4 12.26 0.60 3.94
CA VAL A 4 12.28 1.51 2.80
C VAL A 4 11.09 2.48 2.97
N PRO A 5 11.32 3.79 2.98
CA PRO A 5 10.22 4.73 3.09
C PRO A 5 9.36 4.65 1.83
N PHE A 6 8.04 4.58 2.02
CA PHE A 6 7.11 4.80 0.93
C PHE A 6 7.24 6.25 0.47
N THR A 7 7.09 6.46 -0.83
CA THR A 7 6.95 7.80 -1.39
C THR A 7 5.55 8.33 -1.07
N GLU A 8 5.39 9.65 -0.99
CA GLU A 8 4.08 10.29 -0.77
C GLU A 8 3.03 9.79 -1.77
N HIS A 9 3.43 9.64 -3.04
CA HIS A 9 2.62 9.05 -4.09
C HIS A 9 2.14 7.62 -3.78
N GLN A 10 3.01 6.77 -3.22
CA GLN A 10 2.64 5.40 -2.86
C GLN A 10 1.68 5.37 -1.67
N ILE A 11 1.85 6.28 -0.71
CA ILE A 11 0.94 6.41 0.43
C ILE A 11 -0.46 6.81 -0.05
N ILE A 12 -0.55 7.80 -0.95
CA ILE A 12 -1.82 8.26 -1.51
C ILE A 12 -2.49 7.15 -2.35
N ALA A 13 -1.72 6.42 -3.17
CA ALA A 13 -2.24 5.30 -3.96
C ALA A 13 -2.84 4.20 -3.08
N VAL A 14 -2.11 3.81 -2.01
CA VAL A 14 -2.59 2.83 -1.03
C VAL A 14 -3.88 3.28 -0.37
N ILE A 15 -3.94 4.53 0.11
CA ILE A 15 -5.14 5.07 0.76
C ILE A 15 -6.33 5.05 -0.21
N LYS A 16 -6.13 5.50 -1.45
CA LYS A 16 -7.20 5.57 -2.46
C LYS A 16 -7.73 4.18 -2.84
N SER A 17 -6.85 3.18 -2.91
CA SER A 17 -7.25 1.79 -3.14
C SER A 17 -8.11 1.24 -1.99
N LEU A 18 -7.76 1.55 -0.74
CA LEU A 18 -8.57 1.17 0.42
C LEU A 18 -9.93 1.85 0.43
N GLU A 19 -9.99 3.14 0.08
CA GLU A 19 -11.25 3.88 -0.06
C GLU A 19 -12.17 3.31 -1.15
N TYR A 20 -11.59 2.73 -2.22
CA TYR A 20 -12.34 2.03 -3.27
C TYR A 20 -12.82 0.63 -2.87
N GLY A 21 -12.66 0.25 -1.60
CA GLY A 21 -13.10 -1.04 -1.05
C GLY A 21 -12.09 -2.17 -1.21
N GLN A 22 -10.87 -1.89 -1.66
CA GLN A 22 -9.80 -2.88 -1.69
C GLN A 22 -9.38 -3.20 -0.24
N THR A 23 -9.19 -4.48 0.07
CA THR A 23 -8.80 -4.88 1.42
C THR A 23 -7.30 -4.67 1.63
N VAL A 24 -6.89 -4.35 2.86
CA VAL A 24 -5.46 -4.21 3.22
C VAL A 24 -4.65 -5.44 2.81
N LYS A 25 -5.23 -6.63 2.93
CA LYS A 25 -4.60 -7.90 2.55
C LYS A 25 -4.29 -7.97 1.05
N ASP A 26 -5.13 -7.36 0.23
CA ASP A 26 -4.96 -7.32 -1.22
C ASP A 26 -3.91 -6.27 -1.62
N VAL A 27 -3.97 -5.08 -1.01
CA VAL A 27 -3.01 -4.00 -1.22
C VAL A 27 -1.59 -4.40 -0.78
N CYS A 28 -1.43 -5.08 0.37
CA CYS A 28 -0.12 -5.57 0.81
C CYS A 28 0.45 -6.65 -0.12
N ARG A 29 -0.41 -7.52 -0.69
CA ARG A 29 0.00 -8.52 -1.68
C ARG A 29 0.49 -7.86 -2.96
N GLU A 30 -0.23 -6.86 -3.44
CA GLU A 30 0.11 -6.12 -4.67
C GLU A 30 1.37 -5.28 -4.51
N ALA A 31 1.56 -4.66 -3.34
CA ALA A 31 2.75 -3.87 -3.03
C ALA A 31 4.01 -4.72 -2.73
N GLY A 32 3.93 -6.05 -2.79
CA GLY A 32 5.07 -6.94 -2.50
C GLY A 32 5.52 -6.86 -1.03
N LEU A 33 4.64 -6.40 -0.14
CA LEU A 33 4.86 -6.31 1.29
C LEU A 33 4.50 -7.68 1.90
N SER A 34 5.39 -8.66 1.71
CA SER A 34 5.28 -9.97 2.37
C SER A 34 5.63 -9.91 3.85
#